data_AF-A0A6I9WV53-F1
#
_entry.id   AF-A0A6I9WV53-F1
#
_cell.length_a   1.000
_cell.length_b   1.000
_cell.length_c   1.000
_cell.angle_alpha   90.00
_cell.angle_beta   90.00
_cell.angle_gamma   90.00
#
_symmetry.space_group_name_H-M   'P 1'
#
loop_
_entity.id
_entity.type
_entity.pdbx_description
1 polymer ?
#
loop_
_entity_poly.entity_id
_entity_poly.type
_entity_poly.pdbx_seq_one_letter_code
_entity_poly.pdbx_strand_id
1 'polypeptide(L)'
;MRVRTSVQAIIATIWIIALQECAGIFRRCVSCRSRGDLGSCKDPFTMNSTQITLEKGVDAVPCVSGWCGKIIESQNLNNEYGTATQRLCFQRGPDDNEERCAYTVWNYKKVYMCLCYGDLCNGTTRTTITSRFLITIAICLTRWLI
;
A
#
# COMPACT_ATOMS: atom_id res chain seq x y z
N MET A 1 30.79 -28.39 18.45
CA MET A 1 30.12 -27.19 19.03
C MET A 1 29.50 -26.29 17.96
N ARG A 2 30.23 -25.94 16.88
CA ARG A 2 29.74 -25.13 15.73
C ARG A 2 28.42 -25.60 15.09
N VAL A 3 28.27 -26.91 14.83
CA VAL A 3 27.05 -27.46 14.19
C VAL A 3 25.82 -27.32 15.10
N ARG A 4 26.00 -27.42 16.42
CA ARG A 4 24.92 -27.37 17.40
C ARG A 4 24.36 -25.94 17.54
N THR A 5 25.23 -24.93 17.45
CA THR A 5 24.85 -23.51 17.42
C THR A 5 24.18 -23.13 16.10
N SER A 6 24.63 -23.67 14.95
CA SER A 6 23.99 -23.43 13.66
C SER A 6 22.58 -24.03 13.59
N VAL A 7 22.38 -25.24 14.12
CA VAL A 7 21.06 -25.88 14.18
C VAL A 7 20.12 -25.10 15.10
N GLN A 8 20.61 -24.62 16.25
CA GLN A 8 19.80 -23.76 17.13
C GLN A 8 19.40 -22.44 16.48
N ALA A 9 20.30 -21.82 15.70
CA ALA A 9 19.99 -20.59 14.95
C ALA A 9 18.94 -20.82 13.86
N ILE A 10 19.02 -21.94 13.11
CA ILE A 10 18.03 -22.31 12.09
C ILE A 10 16.66 -22.59 12.70
N ILE A 11 16.62 -23.27 13.86
CA ILE A 11 15.36 -23.52 14.56
C ILE A 11 14.79 -22.18 15.04
N ALA A 12 15.60 -21.30 15.66
CA ALA A 12 15.13 -20.00 16.12
C ALA A 12 14.55 -19.13 14.99
N THR A 13 15.16 -19.14 13.80
CA THR A 13 14.63 -18.40 12.64
C THR A 13 13.32 -18.99 12.12
N ILE A 14 13.17 -20.31 12.08
CA ILE A 14 11.91 -20.97 11.71
C ILE A 14 10.78 -20.61 12.69
N TRP A 15 11.07 -20.56 14.00
CA TRP A 15 10.08 -20.17 15.02
C TRP A 15 9.66 -18.69 14.91
N ILE A 16 10.59 -17.79 14.58
CA ILE A 16 10.26 -16.36 14.35
C ILE A 16 9.37 -16.19 13.10
N ILE A 17 9.61 -16.97 12.04
CA ILE A 17 8.78 -16.94 10.83
C ILE A 17 7.37 -17.50 11.12
N ALA A 18 7.27 -18.58 11.90
CA ALA A 18 6.00 -19.21 12.24
C ALA A 18 5.09 -18.34 13.14
N LEU A 19 5.66 -17.40 13.91
CA LEU A 19 4.90 -16.47 14.75
C LEU A 19 4.17 -15.37 13.95
N GLN A 20 4.40 -15.25 12.64
CA GLN A 20 3.88 -14.15 11.83
C GLN A 20 2.41 -14.33 11.36
N GLU A 21 1.76 -15.48 11.57
CA GLU A 21 0.46 -15.79 10.92
C GLU A 21 -0.73 -15.96 11.86
N CYS A 22 -1.02 -14.99 12.73
CA CYS A 22 -2.28 -14.93 13.50
C CYS A 22 -2.76 -13.48 13.74
N ALA A 23 -2.67 -12.62 12.74
CA ALA A 23 -3.53 -11.44 12.69
C ALA A 23 -4.45 -11.66 11.49
N GLY A 24 -5.76 -11.72 11.69
CA GLY A 24 -6.72 -11.57 10.61
C GLY A 24 -6.53 -10.17 10.02
N ILE A 25 -5.56 -10.02 9.12
CA ILE A 25 -5.24 -8.75 8.46
C ILE A 25 -6.38 -8.50 7.49
N PHE A 26 -7.42 -7.83 7.99
CA PHE A 26 -8.37 -7.17 7.12
C PHE A 26 -7.57 -6.14 6.34
N ARG A 27 -7.49 -6.31 5.03
CA ARG A 27 -6.89 -5.31 4.14
C ARG A 27 -7.73 -4.05 4.26
N ARG A 28 -7.11 -2.94 4.63
CA ARG A 28 -7.75 -1.63 4.65
C ARG A 28 -7.32 -0.82 3.46
N CYS A 29 -8.15 0.11 3.05
CA CYS A 29 -7.80 1.12 2.06
C CYS A 29 -7.89 2.50 2.70
N VAL A 30 -7.07 3.43 2.22
CA VAL A 30 -7.29 4.84 2.50
C VAL A 30 -8.57 5.26 1.77
N SER A 31 -9.48 5.91 2.49
CA SER A 31 -10.72 6.46 1.98
C SER A 31 -10.73 7.96 2.25
N CYS A 32 -10.62 8.77 1.20
CA CYS A 32 -10.59 10.22 1.31
C CYS A 32 -10.89 10.89 -0.03
N ARG A 33 -11.25 12.17 0.00
CA ARG A 33 -11.36 13.00 -1.20
C ARG A 33 -11.00 14.44 -0.89
N SER A 34 -10.09 15.02 -1.66
CA SER A 34 -9.74 16.44 -1.56
C SER A 34 -9.38 17.04 -2.91
N ARG A 35 -9.35 18.37 -2.99
CA ARG A 35 -8.93 19.12 -4.18
C ARG A 35 -7.66 19.92 -3.88
N GLY A 36 -6.80 20.04 -4.89
CA GLY A 36 -5.59 20.85 -4.82
C GLY A 36 -4.55 20.37 -3.79
N ASP A 37 -3.49 21.15 -3.63
CA ASP A 37 -2.30 20.78 -2.84
C ASP A 37 -2.47 20.97 -1.32
N LEU A 38 -3.51 21.71 -0.92
CA LEU A 38 -3.87 21.94 0.49
C LEU A 38 -4.71 20.79 1.08
N GLY A 39 -5.25 19.90 0.23
CA GLY A 39 -6.08 18.80 0.69
C GLY A 39 -5.28 17.65 1.31
N SER A 40 -5.77 17.11 2.44
CA SER A 40 -5.16 15.96 3.13
C SER A 40 -5.12 14.68 2.28
N CYS A 41 -5.99 14.57 1.27
CA CYS A 41 -6.02 13.46 0.31
C CYS A 41 -5.25 13.76 -0.99
N LYS A 42 -4.29 14.69 -0.98
CA LYS A 42 -3.48 15.02 -2.16
C LYS A 42 -2.63 13.86 -2.68
N ASP A 43 -2.00 14.09 -3.83
CA ASP A 43 -1.01 13.18 -4.42
C ASP A 43 0.27 13.97 -4.70
N PRO A 44 1.46 13.54 -4.26
CA PRO A 44 1.72 12.32 -3.48
C PRO A 44 1.09 12.36 -2.09
N PHE A 45 0.72 11.18 -1.57
CA PHE A 45 0.21 11.05 -0.21
C PHE A 45 1.36 11.09 0.78
N THR A 46 1.25 11.92 1.82
CA THR A 46 2.35 12.20 2.74
C THR A 46 2.13 11.65 4.15
N MET A 47 0.98 11.01 4.41
CA MET A 47 0.63 10.54 5.74
C MET A 47 1.05 9.08 5.95
N ASN A 48 1.62 8.79 7.11
CA ASN A 48 1.92 7.44 7.57
C ASN A 48 0.66 6.75 8.12
N SER A 49 0.74 5.43 8.29
CA SER A 49 -0.38 4.59 8.78
C SER A 49 -0.97 5.07 10.11
N THR A 50 -0.14 5.58 11.03
CA THR A 50 -0.57 6.11 12.34
C THR A 50 -1.18 7.51 12.24
N GLN A 51 -0.76 8.30 11.26
CA GLN A 51 -1.24 9.68 11.06
C GLN A 51 -2.63 9.70 10.42
N ILE A 52 -2.96 8.68 9.61
CA ILE A 52 -4.28 8.56 8.98
C ILE A 52 -5.40 8.62 10.04
N THR A 53 -5.26 7.94 11.17
CA THR A 53 -6.29 7.91 12.22
C THR A 53 -6.51 9.25 12.93
N LEU A 54 -5.53 10.15 12.88
CA LEU A 54 -5.56 11.45 13.54
C LEU A 54 -6.05 12.56 12.59
N GLU A 55 -5.90 12.37 11.29
CA GLU A 55 -6.24 13.38 10.30
C GLU A 55 -7.74 13.40 10.00
N LYS A 56 -8.34 14.59 10.08
CA LYS A 56 -9.75 14.74 9.75
C LYS A 56 -9.98 14.64 8.23
N GLY A 57 -10.90 13.77 7.82
CA GLY A 57 -11.27 13.58 6.41
C GLY A 57 -10.40 12.59 5.64
N VAL A 58 -9.57 11.83 6.36
CA VAL A 58 -8.82 10.69 5.83
C VAL A 58 -9.08 9.48 6.72
N ASP A 59 -9.67 8.43 6.16
CA ASP A 59 -10.02 7.23 6.92
C ASP A 59 -9.28 6.00 6.41
N ALA A 60 -8.97 5.06 7.31
CA ALA A 60 -8.51 3.72 6.96
C ALA A 60 -9.67 2.73 7.11
N VAL A 61 -10.33 2.39 6.00
CA VAL A 61 -11.55 1.56 6.01
C VAL A 61 -11.25 0.10 5.67
N PRO A 62 -11.88 -0.88 6.34
CA PRO A 62 -11.73 -2.28 5.97
C PRO A 62 -12.30 -2.54 4.57
N CYS A 63 -11.57 -3.30 3.75
CA CYS A 63 -11.90 -3.57 2.36
C CYS A 63 -11.98 -5.08 2.11
N VAL A 64 -13.20 -5.60 1.94
CA VAL A 64 -13.46 -7.04 1.79
C VAL A 64 -12.76 -7.63 0.55
N SER A 65 -12.71 -6.88 -0.55
CA SER A 65 -12.04 -7.30 -1.78
C SER A 65 -10.51 -7.29 -1.66
N GLY A 66 -9.97 -6.49 -0.74
CA GLY A 66 -8.54 -6.17 -0.65
C GLY A 66 -8.02 -5.23 -1.76
N TRP A 67 -8.89 -4.75 -2.65
CA TRP A 67 -8.54 -3.89 -3.77
C TRP A 67 -8.82 -2.43 -3.45
N CYS A 68 -7.77 -1.62 -3.51
CA CYS A 68 -7.84 -0.18 -3.27
C CYS A 68 -7.69 0.61 -4.57
N GLY A 69 -8.34 1.77 -4.61
CA GLY A 69 -8.33 2.70 -5.73
C GLY A 69 -7.74 4.05 -5.36
N LYS A 70 -7.08 4.66 -6.33
CA LYS A 70 -6.70 6.07 -6.35
C LYS A 70 -7.16 6.65 -7.69
N ILE A 71 -7.93 7.73 -7.64
CA ILE A 71 -8.51 8.41 -8.81
C ILE A 71 -8.08 9.87 -8.76
N ILE A 72 -7.44 10.34 -9.82
CA ILE A 72 -7.07 11.74 -10.01
C ILE A 72 -7.88 12.28 -11.20
N GLU A 73 -8.67 13.33 -10.99
CA GLU A 73 -9.41 13.97 -12.08
C GLU A 73 -8.45 14.60 -13.11
N SER A 74 -8.79 14.59 -14.40
CA SER A 74 -7.98 15.30 -15.39
C SER A 74 -8.04 16.81 -15.16
N GLN A 75 -6.94 17.53 -15.43
CA GLN A 75 -6.98 19.00 -15.48
C GLN A 75 -7.95 19.43 -16.59
N ASN A 76 -8.97 20.21 -16.23
CA ASN A 76 -9.88 20.88 -17.17
C ASN A 76 -9.74 22.40 -16.98
N LEU A 77 -10.05 23.17 -18.02
CA LEU A 77 -10.05 24.65 -18.00
C LEU A 77 -10.92 25.25 -16.87
N ASN A 78 -11.87 24.47 -16.34
CA ASN A 78 -12.77 24.88 -15.24
C ASN A 78 -12.30 24.45 -13.83
N ASN A 79 -11.06 23.96 -13.67
CA ASN A 79 -10.53 23.58 -12.35
C ASN A 79 -9.91 24.77 -11.60
N GLU A 80 -10.71 25.81 -11.34
CA GLU A 80 -10.27 26.96 -10.53
C GLU A 80 -9.79 26.55 -9.13
N TYR A 81 -10.39 25.48 -8.59
CA TYR A 81 -10.06 24.91 -7.27
C TYR A 81 -9.07 23.74 -7.32
N GLY A 82 -8.41 23.53 -8.45
CA GLY A 82 -7.44 22.45 -8.66
C GLY A 82 -8.05 21.06 -8.87
N THR A 83 -7.16 20.10 -9.14
CA THR A 83 -7.50 18.71 -9.43
C THR A 83 -7.98 17.96 -8.18
N ALA A 84 -9.07 17.20 -8.28
CA ALA A 84 -9.52 16.34 -7.20
C ALA A 84 -8.78 15.00 -7.19
N THR A 85 -8.32 14.58 -6.01
CA THR A 85 -7.81 13.23 -5.76
C THR A 85 -8.77 12.51 -4.82
N GLN A 86 -9.11 11.27 -5.15
CA GLN A 86 -9.97 10.41 -4.38
C GLN A 86 -9.30 9.06 -4.16
N ARG A 87 -9.40 8.54 -2.94
CA ARG A 87 -8.98 7.19 -2.55
C ARG A 87 -10.17 6.44 -2.01
N LEU A 88 -10.31 5.16 -2.38
CA LEU A 88 -11.45 4.34 -1.99
C LEU A 88 -11.10 2.84 -1.95
N CYS A 89 -11.94 2.06 -1.30
CA CYS A 89 -12.01 0.60 -1.44
C CYS A 89 -12.94 0.25 -2.62
N PHE A 90 -12.51 -0.65 -3.50
CA PHE A 90 -13.36 -1.20 -4.55
C PHE A 90 -14.13 -2.41 -4.06
N GLN A 91 -15.39 -2.56 -4.48
CA GLN A 91 -16.19 -3.75 -4.14
C GLN A 91 -15.67 -5.03 -4.82
N ARG A 92 -15.07 -4.90 -6.00
CA ARG A 92 -14.46 -5.99 -6.77
C ARG A 92 -13.15 -5.50 -7.38
N GLY A 93 -12.18 -6.40 -7.49
CA GLY A 93 -10.93 -6.16 -8.21
C GLY A 93 -11.11 -6.10 -9.73
N PRO A 94 -10.03 -5.83 -10.48
CA PRO A 94 -10.04 -5.93 -11.93
C PRO A 94 -10.14 -7.39 -12.37
N ASP A 95 -10.66 -7.64 -13.58
CA ASP A 95 -10.95 -8.99 -14.09
C ASP A 95 -9.69 -9.85 -14.27
N ASP A 96 -8.55 -9.23 -14.58
CA ASP A 96 -7.24 -9.86 -14.70
C ASP A 96 -6.48 -9.96 -13.37
N ASN A 97 -7.04 -9.39 -12.29
CA ASN A 97 -6.43 -9.36 -10.96
C ASN A 97 -5.01 -8.74 -10.94
N GLU A 98 -4.73 -7.82 -11.89
CA GLU A 98 -3.45 -7.12 -12.00
C GLU A 98 -3.51 -5.68 -11.48
N GLU A 99 -2.45 -5.24 -10.81
CA GLU A 99 -2.30 -3.86 -10.36
C GLU A 99 -1.82 -2.98 -11.52
N ARG A 100 -2.51 -1.85 -11.78
CA ARG A 100 -2.13 -0.93 -12.85
C ARG A 100 -2.61 0.49 -12.60
N CYS A 101 -1.93 1.44 -13.22
CA CYS A 101 -2.38 2.81 -13.37
C CYS A 101 -2.61 3.13 -14.85
N ALA A 102 -3.75 3.71 -15.19
CA ALA A 102 -4.06 4.11 -16.55
C ALA A 102 -5.02 5.31 -16.58
N TYR A 103 -4.97 6.07 -17.67
CA TYR A 103 -6.02 7.03 -18.00
C TYR A 103 -7.26 6.28 -18.47
N THR A 104 -8.39 6.54 -17.83
CA THR A 104 -9.66 5.87 -18.11
C THR A 104 -10.84 6.83 -17.92
N VAL A 105 -12.04 6.34 -18.18
CA VAL A 105 -13.28 7.06 -17.91
C VAL A 105 -13.95 6.44 -16.69
N TRP A 106 -14.17 7.27 -15.66
CA TRP A 106 -14.91 6.89 -14.46
C TRP A 106 -16.06 7.88 -14.25
N ASN A 107 -17.29 7.38 -14.09
CA ASN A 107 -18.49 8.22 -13.99
C ASN A 107 -18.56 9.34 -15.05
N TYR A 108 -18.35 8.98 -16.32
CA TYR A 108 -18.36 9.90 -17.47
C TYR A 108 -17.30 11.01 -17.43
N LYS A 109 -16.27 10.89 -16.59
CA LYS A 109 -15.14 11.83 -16.51
C LYS A 109 -13.84 11.13 -16.85
N LYS A 110 -12.96 11.83 -17.57
CA LYS A 110 -11.58 11.37 -17.79
C LYS A 110 -10.79 11.49 -16.49
N VAL A 111 -10.17 10.41 -16.07
CA VAL A 111 -9.41 10.32 -14.82
C VAL A 111 -8.13 9.51 -15.04
N TYR A 112 -7.13 9.77 -14.22
CA TYR A 112 -6.01 8.86 -14.02
C TYR A 112 -6.33 7.96 -12.82
N MET A 113 -6.46 6.66 -13.05
CA MET A 113 -6.88 5.70 -12.03
C MET A 113 -5.78 4.67 -11.80
N CYS A 114 -5.45 4.42 -10.54
CA CYS A 114 -4.57 3.35 -10.09
C CYS A 114 -5.36 2.35 -9.24
N LEU A 115 -5.17 1.06 -9.51
CA LEU A 115 -5.64 -0.04 -8.67
C LEU A 115 -4.45 -0.74 -8.03
N CYS A 116 -4.56 -1.06 -6.75
CA CYS A 116 -3.57 -1.84 -6.03
C CYS A 116 -4.23 -2.84 -5.08
N TYR A 117 -3.50 -3.88 -4.70
CA TYR A 117 -3.96 -4.91 -3.78
C TYR A 117 -3.07 -4.94 -2.54
N GLY A 118 -3.66 -4.82 -1.35
CA GLY A 118 -2.93 -4.87 -0.07
C GLY A 118 -3.41 -3.86 0.97
N ASP A 119 -2.90 -3.95 2.19
CA ASP A 119 -3.24 -3.02 3.28
C ASP A 119 -2.64 -1.64 3.01
N LEU A 120 -3.50 -0.62 2.99
CA LEU A 120 -3.19 0.80 2.78
C LEU A 120 -2.38 1.11 1.51
N CYS A 121 -2.41 0.22 0.50
CA CYS A 121 -1.57 0.32 -0.69
C CYS A 121 -1.83 1.59 -1.51
N ASN A 122 -3.06 2.13 -1.47
CA ASN A 122 -3.43 3.35 -2.20
C ASN A 122 -3.00 4.64 -1.48
N GLY A 123 -2.44 4.53 -0.26
CA GLY A 123 -1.82 5.62 0.48
C GLY A 123 -0.30 5.70 0.29
N THR A 124 0.36 4.71 -0.29
CA THR A 124 1.82 4.74 -0.45
C THR A 124 2.22 4.83 -1.91
N THR A 125 3.23 5.65 -2.21
CA THR A 125 3.97 5.52 -3.47
C THR A 125 4.75 4.21 -3.38
N ARG A 126 4.40 3.23 -4.21
CA ARG A 126 4.98 1.88 -4.22
C ARG A 126 6.52 1.95 -4.32
N THR A 127 7.22 1.80 -3.20
CA THR A 127 8.69 1.73 -3.15
C THR A 127 9.10 0.28 -3.41
N THR A 128 9.47 -0.03 -4.65
CA THR A 128 9.79 -1.40 -5.11
C THR A 128 11.14 -1.95 -4.62
N ILE A 129 11.85 -1.29 -3.70
CA ILE A 129 13.33 -1.44 -3.63
C ILE A 129 13.87 -2.26 -2.44
N THR A 130 13.19 -2.52 -1.34
CA THR A 130 13.92 -2.91 -0.10
C THR A 130 13.84 -4.38 0.34
N SER A 131 12.84 -5.16 -0.07
CA SER A 131 12.66 -6.51 0.49
C SER A 131 13.71 -7.53 0.04
N ARG A 132 14.09 -7.55 -1.25
CA ARG A 132 15.06 -8.52 -1.78
C ARG A 132 16.49 -8.28 -1.28
N PHE A 133 16.90 -7.02 -1.13
CA PHE A 133 18.23 -6.68 -0.62
C PHE A 133 18.41 -7.07 0.84
N LEU A 134 17.40 -6.84 1.69
CA LEU A 134 17.46 -7.23 3.10
C LEU A 134 17.58 -8.74 3.28
N ILE A 135 16.88 -9.54 2.47
CA ILE A 135 16.98 -11.00 2.48
C ILE A 135 18.38 -11.44 2.03
N THR A 136 18.94 -10.85 0.97
CA THR A 136 20.31 -11.19 0.53
C THR A 136 21.38 -10.85 1.57
N ILE A 137 21.25 -9.71 2.26
CA ILE A 137 22.19 -9.32 3.32
C ILE A 137 22.10 -10.29 4.51
N ALA A 138 20.89 -10.70 4.90
CA ALA A 138 20.70 -11.69 5.98
C ALA A 138 21.32 -13.06 5.63
N ILE A 139 21.20 -13.52 4.38
CA ILE A 139 21.82 -14.77 3.90
C ILE A 139 23.35 -14.67 3.88
N CYS A 140 23.90 -13.52 3.48
CA CYS A 140 25.34 -13.30 3.51
C CYS A 140 25.91 -13.25 4.93
N LEU A 141 25.23 -12.58 5.87
CA LEU A 141 25.67 -12.49 7.27
C LEU A 141 25.61 -13.85 7.98
N THR A 142 24.58 -14.66 7.71
CA THR A 142 24.46 -16.02 8.27
C THR A 142 25.51 -16.97 7.73
N ARG A 143 25.92 -16.84 6.46
CA ARG A 143 27.07 -17.58 5.90
C ARG A 143 28.42 -17.14 6.48
N TRP A 144 28.56 -15.88 6.87
CA TRP A 144 29.81 -15.37 7.45
C TRP A 144 29.99 -15.77 8.92
N LEU A 145 28.89 -15.93 9.66
CA LEU A 145 28.89 -16.31 11.08
C LEU A 145 29.06 -17.82 11.34
N ILE A 146 28.92 -18.68 10.31
CA ILE A 146 29.17 -20.15 10.38
C ILE A 146 30.65 -20.43 10.10
#